data_AF-A0A8S9R090-F1
#
_entry.id   AF-A0A8S9R090-F1
#
_cell.length_a   1.000
_cell.length_b   1.000
_cell.length_c   1.000
_cell.angle_alpha   90.00
_cell.angle_beta   90.00
_cell.angle_gamma   90.00
#
_symmetry.space_group_name_H-M   'P 1'
#
loop_
_entity.id
_entity.type
_entity.pdbx_description
1 polymer ?
#
loop_
_entity_poly.entity_id
_entity_poly.type
_entity_poly.pdbx_seq_one_letter_code
_entity_poly.pdbx_strand_id
1 'polypeptide(L)' 'MYKHIHGTAVKKPFVELLCSKSVPCRDIYMNDIDILDQDEGKGKKYHKRSSHPPAECINVRGESNGAIKPKLACLDSERH' A
#
# COMPACT_ATOMS: atom_id res chain seq x y z
N MET A 1 2.99 -13.19 3.86
CA MET A 1 4.27 -12.45 3.74
C MET A 1 4.43 -12.01 2.29
N TYR A 2 4.71 -10.73 2.06
CA TYR A 2 4.94 -10.14 0.74
C TYR A 2 6.30 -9.44 0.72
N LYS A 3 7.15 -9.72 -0.27
CA LYS A 3 8.50 -9.14 -0.34
C LYS A 3 8.92 -8.78 -1.76
N HIS A 4 9.73 -7.72 -1.90
CA HIS A 4 10.39 -7.31 -3.15
C HIS A 4 9.42 -7.10 -4.31
N ILE A 5 8.33 -6.38 -4.05
CA ILE A 5 7.33 -6.05 -5.07
C ILE A 5 7.57 -4.63 -5.52
N HIS A 6 8.00 -4.47 -6.77
CA HIS A 6 8.32 -3.18 -7.35
C HIS A 6 7.57 -2.98 -8.67
N GLY A 7 7.12 -1.76 -8.93
CA GLY A 7 6.49 -1.45 -10.20
C GLY A 7 5.72 -0.14 -10.21
N THR A 8 4.87 0.00 -11.22
CA THR A 8 4.01 1.17 -11.38
C THR A 8 2.56 0.73 -11.56
N ALA A 9 1.62 1.53 -11.06
CA ALA A 9 0.20 1.29 -11.22
C ALA A 9 -0.51 2.54 -11.76
N VAL A 10 -1.51 2.32 -12.61
CA VAL A 10 -2.33 3.39 -13.22
C VAL A 10 -3.56 3.73 -12.37
N LYS A 11 -4.11 2.73 -11.68
CA LYS A 11 -5.40 2.84 -10.98
C LYS A 11 -5.21 2.73 -9.48
N LYS A 12 -5.77 3.70 -8.73
CA LYS A 12 -5.84 3.67 -7.26
C LYS A 12 -7.05 2.86 -6.77
N PRO A 13 -6.96 2.18 -5.61
CA PRO A 13 -5.75 2.06 -4.75
C PRO A 13 -4.68 1.15 -5.38
N PHE A 14 -3.41 1.46 -5.14
CA PHE A 14 -2.27 0.67 -5.63
C PHE A 14 -1.99 -0.56 -4.76
N VAL A 15 -2.24 -0.43 -3.47
CA VAL A 15 -2.15 -1.53 -2.50
C VAL A 15 -3.42 -1.53 -1.68
N GLU A 16 -4.07 -2.69 -1.60
CA GLU A 16 -5.34 -2.85 -0.91
C GLU A 16 -5.30 -4.11 -0.05
N LEU A 17 -5.44 -3.96 1.27
CA LEU A 17 -5.51 -5.07 2.21
C LEU A 17 -6.86 -5.03 2.95
N LEU A 18 -7.85 -5.75 2.43
CA LEU A 18 -9.18 -5.81 3.02
C LEU A 18 -9.44 -7.17 3.66
N CYS A 19 -9.75 -7.16 4.95
CA CYS A 19 -10.07 -8.37 5.70
C CYS A 19 -11.43 -8.29 6.38
N SER A 20 -11.98 -9.47 6.70
CA SER A 20 -13.28 -9.59 7.35
C SER A 20 -13.30 -8.86 8.68
N LYS A 21 -14.43 -8.21 8.99
CA LYS A 21 -14.66 -7.60 10.31
C LYS A 21 -14.77 -8.66 11.42
N SER A 22 -15.35 -9.82 11.11
CA SER A 22 -15.48 -10.92 12.09
C SER A 22 -14.20 -11.74 12.23
N VAL A 23 -13.35 -11.76 11.20
CA VAL A 23 -12.09 -12.50 11.17
C VAL A 23 -11.00 -11.59 10.60
N PRO A 24 -10.39 -10.71 11.44
CA PRO A 24 -9.37 -9.77 10.98
C PRO A 24 -8.08 -10.49 10.59
N CYS A 25 -7.35 -9.94 9.61
CA CYS A 25 -6.02 -10.43 9.27
C CYS A 25 -5.00 -9.93 10.27
N ARG A 26 -4.17 -10.85 10.76
CA ARG A 26 -3.05 -10.60 11.67
C ARG A 26 -1.78 -11.16 11.07
N ASP A 27 -0.64 -10.74 11.59
CA ASP A 27 0.68 -11.26 11.22
C ASP A 27 0.99 -11.09 9.72
N ILE A 28 0.44 -10.02 9.12
CA ILE A 28 0.82 -9.59 7.77
C ILE A 28 2.22 -8.99 7.85
N TYR A 29 3.16 -9.58 7.12
CA TYR A 29 4.51 -9.03 6.98
C TYR A 29 4.75 -8.54 5.56
N MET A 30 5.14 -7.27 5.40
CA MET A 30 5.52 -6.66 4.13
C MET A 30 6.96 -6.14 4.18
N ASN A 31 7.78 -6.49 3.18
CA ASN A 31 9.16 -6.02 3.12
C ASN A 31 9.51 -5.51 1.74
N ASP A 32 10.05 -4.30 1.64
CA ASP A 32 10.53 -3.70 0.39
C ASP A 32 9.48 -3.75 -0.73
N ILE A 33 8.43 -2.96 -0.57
CA ILE A 33 7.31 -2.80 -1.50
C ILE A 33 7.36 -1.38 -2.05
N ASP A 34 7.57 -1.22 -3.35
CA ASP A 34 7.63 0.09 -4.00
C ASP A 34 6.75 0.11 -5.27
N ILE A 35 5.50 0.54 -5.10
CA ILE A 35 4.55 0.76 -6.19
C ILE A 35 4.35 2.26 -6.38
N LEU A 36 4.75 2.75 -7.55
CA LEU A 36 4.65 4.16 -7.91
C LEU A 36 3.42 4.41 -8.79
N ASP A 37 2.91 5.64 -8.75
CA ASP A 37 1.90 6.08 -9.71
C ASP A 37 2.57 6.17 -11.10
N GLN A 38 2.03 5.50 -12.12
CA GLN A 38 2.62 5.54 -13.46
C GLN A 38 2.67 6.98 -14.03
N ASP A 39 1.81 7.86 -13.53
CA ASP A 39 1.73 9.26 -13.95
C ASP A 39 2.54 10.22 -13.05
N GLU A 40 3.16 9.74 -11.96
CA GLU A 40 4.06 10.54 -11.11
C GLU A 40 5.32 10.94 -11.90
N GLY A 41 5.36 12.18 -12.39
CA GLY A 41 6.50 12.75 -13.12
C GLY A 41 6.14 13.35 -14.48
N LYS A 42 4.94 13.06 -15.02
CA LYS A 42 4.46 13.71 -16.25
C LYS A 42 3.66 14.96 -15.88
N GLY A 43 4.38 16.08 -15.77
CA GLY A 43 3.80 17.37 -15.43
C GLY A 43 2.52 17.67 -16.24
N LYS A 44 1.40 17.76 -15.50
CA LYS A 44 0.07 18.26 -15.87
C LYS A 44 -0.91 17.26 -16.55
N LYS A 45 -2.04 16.96 -15.89
CA LYS A 45 -3.40 17.53 -16.12
C LYS A 45 -4.52 16.52 -15.82
N TYR A 46 -5.45 16.91 -14.92
CA TYR A 46 -6.83 16.42 -14.82
C TYR A 46 -7.03 14.89 -14.76
N HIS A 47 -6.48 14.23 -13.74
CA HIS A 47 -7.10 12.98 -13.30
C HIS A 47 -8.27 13.36 -12.39
N LYS A 48 -9.49 12.97 -12.78
CA LYS A 48 -10.66 12.87 -11.90
C LYS A 48 -10.12 12.31 -10.59
N ARG A 49 -10.00 13.14 -9.54
CA ARG A 49 -9.38 12.74 -8.27
C ARG A 49 -9.96 11.38 -7.93
N SER A 50 -9.20 10.30 -8.12
CA SER A 50 -9.65 9.02 -7.59
C SER A 50 -9.80 9.31 -6.11
N SER A 51 -11.03 9.21 -5.60
CA SER A 51 -11.31 9.54 -4.20
C SER A 51 -10.56 8.59 -3.26
N HIS A 52 -10.06 7.47 -3.80
CA HIS A 52 -9.36 6.45 -3.06
C HIS A 52 -7.90 6.84 -2.80
N PRO A 53 -7.41 6.63 -1.57
CA PRO A 53 -6.01 6.83 -1.24
C PRO A 53 -5.10 5.88 -2.06
N PRO A 54 -3.80 6.17 -2.18
CA PRO A 54 -2.84 5.29 -2.86
C PRO A 54 -2.74 3.90 -2.23
N ALA A 55 -2.95 3.79 -0.92
CA ALA A 55 -3.02 2.55 -0.18
C ALA A 55 -4.23 2.55 0.74
N GLU A 56 -4.88 1.40 0.87
CA GLU A 56 -6.02 1.22 1.78
C GLU A 56 -5.87 -0.09 2.55
N CYS A 57 -6.24 -0.07 3.82
CA CYS A 57 -6.36 -1.31 4.59
C CYS A 57 -7.45 -1.26 5.65
N ILE A 58 -8.15 -2.39 5.80
CA ILE A 58 -9.32 -2.55 6.66
C ILE A 58 -9.23 -3.89 7.41
N ASN A 59 -9.36 -3.83 8.74
CA ASN A 59 -9.28 -5.00 9.64
C ASN A 59 -7.98 -5.81 9.50
N VAL A 60 -6.88 -5.11 9.24
CA VAL A 60 -5.54 -5.67 9.09
C VAL A 60 -4.66 -5.13 10.20
N ARG A 61 -3.84 -6.01 10.77
CA ARG A 61 -2.69 -5.64 11.60
C ARG A 61 -1.47 -6.43 11.14
N GLY A 62 -0.34 -5.77 11.08
CA GLY A 62 0.88 -6.38 10.62
C GLY A 62 2.07 -5.48 10.81
N GLU A 63 3.18 -5.93 10.25
CA GLU A 63 4.47 -5.28 10.36
C GLU A 63 5.05 -5.07 8.97
N SER A 64 5.90 -4.06 8.89
CA SER A 64 6.64 -3.75 7.69
C SER A 64 8.10 -3.47 7.98
N ASN A 65 8.95 -3.88 7.05
CA ASN A 65 10.38 -3.61 7.08
C ASN A 65 10.84 -3.08 5.72
N GLY A 66 11.93 -2.32 5.73
CA GLY A 66 12.47 -1.70 4.52
C GLY A 66 11.58 -0.62 3.89
N ALA A 67 11.69 -0.43 2.58
CA ALA A 67 10.97 0.63 1.88
C ALA A 67 9.51 0.22 1.60
N ILE A 68 8.54 0.98 2.11
CA ILE A 68 7.11 0.77 1.81
C ILE A 68 6.51 2.02 1.16
N LYS A 69 6.18 1.90 -0.13
CA LYS A 69 5.48 2.91 -0.93
C LYS A 69 4.37 2.21 -1.75
N PRO A 70 3.12 2.69 -1.67
CA PRO A 70 2.62 3.72 -0.75
C PRO A 70 2.57 3.22 0.70
N LYS A 71 2.67 4.15 1.68
CA LYS A 71 2.61 3.80 3.11
C LYS A 71 1.24 3.24 3.49
N LEU A 72 1.23 2.14 4.27
CA LEU A 72 0.02 1.57 4.86
C LEU A 72 0.00 1.85 6.36
N ALA A 73 -1.09 2.44 6.86
CA ALA A 73 -1.23 2.82 8.27
C ALA A 73 -1.47 1.63 9.22
N CYS A 74 -1.89 0.47 8.69
CA CYS A 74 -2.12 -0.76 9.44
C CYS A 74 -0.85 -1.61 9.64
N LEU A 75 0.29 -1.17 9.12
CA LEU A 75 1.56 -1.85 9.26
C LEU A 75 2.46 -1.03 10.17
N ASP A 76 2.89 -1.64 11.27
CA ASP A 76 3.90 -1.06 12.14
C ASP A 76 5.28 -1.22 11.49
N SER A 77 6.06 -0.14 11.41
CA SER A 77 7.43 -0.22 10.88
C SER A 77 8.32 -0.85 11.95
N GLU A 78 8.93 -2.00 11.65
CA GLU A 78 10.00 -2.57 12.47
C GLU A 78 11.14 -1.54 12.52
N ARG A 79 11.34 -0.91 13.68
CA ARG A 79 12.55 -0.12 13.95
C ARG A 79 13.60 -1.07 14.48
N HIS A 80 14.60 -1.37 13.66
CA HIS A 80 15.85 -1.99 14.13
C HIS A 80 16.69 -0.97 14.92
#